data_AF-A0A1Q7GGY4-F1
#
_entry.id   AF-A0A1Q7GGY4-F1
#
_cell.length_a   1.000
_cell.length_b   1.000
_cell.length_c   1.000
_cell.angle_alpha   90.00
_cell.angle_beta   90.00
_cell.angle_gamma   90.00
#
_symmetry.space_group_name_H-M   'P 1'
#
loop_
_entity.id
_entity.type
_entity.pdbx_description
1 polymer ?
#
loop_
_entity_poly.entity_id
_entity_poly.type
_entity_poly.pdbx_seq_one_letter_code
_entity_poly.pdbx_strand_id
1 'polypeptide(L)'
;MIDKPVSPAGNSPATFSPLVRAVIDSVSEGIVIFDPQGRVLYANASARRAIDGNGDIRNRLQSLGARFSSLKNGTQNLGEAAILPSAGPLTLAERERQAITDTLQGTSGKLAETARRLGISRTTLWRRLKAYDMDGFRPTA
;
A
#
# COMPACT_ATOMS: atom_id res chain seq x y z
N MET A 1 0.59 -23.27 47.76
CA MET A 1 -0.49 -23.86 46.95
C MET A 1 -1.66 -22.91 47.07
N ILE A 2 -2.07 -22.12 46.09
CA ILE A 2 -2.12 -22.34 44.63
C ILE A 2 -1.94 -21.00 43.89
N ASP A 3 -1.37 -21.15 42.69
CA ASP A 3 -1.03 -20.24 41.60
C ASP A 3 -1.64 -18.84 41.50
N LYS A 4 -0.68 -17.92 41.30
CA LYS A 4 -0.76 -16.65 40.59
C LYS A 4 -1.30 -16.92 39.17
N PRO A 5 -2.33 -16.21 38.65
CA PRO A 5 -2.60 -16.26 37.23
C PRO A 5 -1.50 -15.47 36.52
N VAL A 6 -0.47 -16.20 36.05
CA VAL A 6 0.47 -15.70 35.06
C VAL A 6 -0.30 -15.68 33.73
N SER A 7 -0.75 -14.50 33.31
CA SER A 7 -1.31 -14.33 31.97
C SER A 7 -0.23 -14.65 30.94
N PRO A 8 -0.42 -15.65 30.05
CA PRO A 8 0.51 -15.89 28.97
C PRO A 8 0.09 -15.10 27.73
N ALA A 9 1.10 -14.66 26.99
CA ALA A 9 1.07 -14.40 25.56
C ALA A 9 0.39 -13.11 25.05
N GLY A 10 1.21 -12.32 24.37
CA GLY A 10 0.79 -11.45 23.28
C GLY A 10 1.00 -9.97 23.57
N ASN A 11 2.25 -9.50 23.47
CA ASN A 11 2.52 -8.08 23.27
C ASN A 11 1.60 -7.56 22.16
N SER A 12 0.65 -6.72 22.54
CA SER A 12 -0.23 -6.00 21.62
C SER A 12 0.62 -5.33 20.52
N PRO A 13 0.21 -5.40 19.24
CA PRO A 13 0.96 -4.79 18.15
C PRO A 13 1.15 -3.32 18.48
N ALA A 14 2.39 -2.84 18.46
CA ALA A 14 2.76 -1.49 18.88
C ALA A 14 1.74 -0.46 18.36
N THR A 15 0.84 -0.01 19.23
CA THR A 15 -0.15 1.00 18.90
C THR A 15 0.60 2.31 18.79
N PHE A 16 1.11 2.60 17.59
CA PHE A 16 1.70 3.90 17.31
C PHE A 16 0.68 4.99 17.65
N SER A 17 1.16 6.08 18.26
CA SER A 17 0.32 7.25 18.49
C SER A 17 -0.38 7.65 17.19
N PRO A 18 -1.66 8.07 17.21
CA PRO A 18 -2.40 8.47 16.01
C PRO A 18 -1.64 9.48 15.14
N LEU A 19 -0.88 10.37 15.78
CA LEU A 19 -0.04 11.34 15.09
C LEU A 19 1.10 10.68 14.31
N VAL A 20 1.80 9.72 14.92
CA VAL A 20 2.89 8.98 14.28
C VAL A 20 2.36 8.18 13.09
N ARG A 21 1.19 7.56 13.25
CA ARG A 21 0.56 6.84 12.14
C ARG A 21 0.17 7.76 10.99
N ALA A 22 -0.38 8.94 11.27
CA ALA A 22 -0.70 9.92 10.24
C ALA A 22 0.55 10.38 9.49
N VAL A 23 1.67 10.59 10.19
CA VAL A 23 2.95 10.92 9.56
C VAL A 23 3.40 9.79 8.63
N ILE A 24 3.41 8.55 9.10
CA ILE A 24 3.85 7.40 8.30
C ILE A 24 2.92 7.15 7.10
N ASP A 25 1.60 7.34 7.27
CA ASP A 25 0.62 7.23 6.19
C ASP A 25 0.74 8.37 5.15
N SER A 26 1.30 9.53 5.54
CA SER A 26 1.55 10.65 4.62
C SER A 26 2.80 10.46 3.74
N VAL A 27 3.70 9.55 4.11
CA VAL A 27 4.96 9.30 3.39
C VAL A 27 4.71 8.48 2.12
N SER A 28 5.30 8.92 1.01
CA SER A 28 5.18 8.24 -0.29
C SER A 28 5.93 6.91 -0.36
N GLU A 29 7.00 6.74 0.42
CA GLU A 29 7.74 5.48 0.57
C GLU A 29 6.85 4.40 1.19
N GLY A 30 7.01 3.15 0.76
CA GLY A 30 6.27 2.04 1.34
C GLY A 30 6.92 1.60 2.64
N ILE A 31 6.27 1.81 3.77
CA ILE A 31 6.81 1.37 5.07
C ILE A 31 6.04 0.16 5.55
N VAL A 32 6.75 -0.95 5.78
CA VAL A 32 6.23 -2.18 6.40
C VAL A 32 7.00 -2.44 7.69
N ILE A 33 6.29 -2.79 8.75
CA ILE A 33 6.88 -3.21 10.03
C ILE A 33 6.46 -4.64 10.28
N PHE A 34 7.43 -5.48 10.60
CA PHE A 34 7.29 -6.88 10.95
C PHE A 34 7.57 -7.10 12.43
N ASP A 35 6.90 -8.07 13.03
CA ASP A 35 7.28 -8.58 14.35
C ASP A 35 8.55 -9.46 14.25
N PRO A 36 9.14 -9.88 15.39
CA PRO A 36 10.28 -10.80 15.38
C PRO A 36 10.00 -12.17 14.73
N GLN A 37 8.73 -12.53 14.52
CA GLN A 37 8.31 -13.76 13.85
C GLN A 37 8.12 -13.57 12.33
N GLY A 38 8.35 -12.36 11.81
CA GLY A 38 8.21 -12.02 10.39
C GLY A 38 6.77 -11.71 9.96
N ARG A 39 5.83 -11.53 10.89
CA ARG A 39 4.44 -11.15 10.59
C ARG A 39 4.31 -9.64 10.46
N VAL A 40 3.53 -9.16 9.50
CA VAL A 40 3.29 -7.73 9.30
C VAL A 40 2.50 -7.16 10.48
N LEU A 41 3.14 -6.28 11.26
CA LEU A 41 2.51 -5.48 12.31
C LEU A 41 1.86 -4.21 11.74
N TYR A 42 2.47 -3.61 10.73
CA TYR A 42 1.97 -2.38 10.11
C TYR A 42 2.45 -2.25 8.66
N ALA A 43 1.60 -1.66 7.82
CA ALA A 43 1.95 -1.27 6.46
C ALA A 43 1.14 -0.02 6.07
N ASN A 44 1.83 1.01 5.57
CA ASN A 44 1.16 2.21 5.05
C ASN A 44 0.49 1.93 3.69
N ALA A 45 -0.26 2.92 3.16
CA ALA A 45 -1.01 2.74 1.91
C ALA A 45 -0.09 2.35 0.73
N SER A 46 1.08 2.97 0.62
CA SER A 46 2.07 2.65 -0.42
C SER A 46 2.59 1.22 -0.30
N ALA A 47 2.93 0.78 0.91
CA ALA A 47 3.38 -0.58 1.17
C ALA A 47 2.28 -1.62 0.91
N ARG A 48 1.04 -1.34 1.30
CA ARG A 48 -0.10 -2.24 1.07
C ARG A 48 -0.25 -2.60 -0.40
N ARG A 49 -0.11 -1.62 -1.31
CA ARG A 49 -0.13 -1.87 -2.76
C ARG A 49 1.00 -2.79 -3.24
N ALA A 50 2.19 -2.62 -2.67
CA ALA A 50 3.36 -3.41 -3.05
C ALA A 50 3.28 -4.87 -2.55
N ILE A 51 2.59 -5.10 -1.43
CA ILE A 51 2.41 -6.42 -0.83
C ILE A 51 1.08 -7.08 -1.22
N ASP A 52 0.20 -6.39 -1.94
CA ASP A 52 -1.10 -6.90 -2.41
C ASP A 52 -0.88 -8.02 -3.44
N GLY A 53 -1.05 -9.27 -3.02
CA GLY A 53 -0.85 -10.47 -3.83
C GLY A 53 -0.57 -11.72 -2.99
N ASN A 54 -0.52 -12.87 -3.65
CA ASN A 54 -0.31 -14.17 -3.00
C ASN A 54 1.19 -14.52 -2.94
N GLY A 55 1.69 -14.99 -1.79
CA GLY A 55 3.08 -15.44 -1.61
C GLY A 55 3.87 -14.70 -0.52
N ASP A 56 5.19 -14.92 -0.49
CA ASP A 56 6.08 -14.39 0.54
C ASP A 56 6.31 -12.88 0.41
N ILE A 57 5.71 -12.13 1.32
CA ILE A 57 5.80 -10.66 1.39
C ILE A 57 7.26 -10.19 1.43
N ARG A 58 8.12 -10.89 2.18
CA ARG A 58 9.53 -10.53 2.35
C ARG A 58 10.31 -10.61 1.04
N ASN A 59 10.18 -11.71 0.30
CA ASN A 59 10.82 -11.89 -1.00
C ASN A 59 10.36 -10.81 -1.99
N ARG A 60 9.07 -10.51 -2.01
CA ARG A 60 8.52 -9.48 -2.89
C ARG A 60 9.06 -8.09 -2.58
N LEU A 61 9.10 -7.71 -1.31
CA LEU A 61 9.69 -6.45 -0.89
C LEU A 61 11.18 -6.38 -1.27
N GLN A 62 11.93 -7.48 -1.11
CA GLN A 62 13.33 -7.55 -1.58
C GLN A 62 13.46 -7.37 -3.09
N SER A 63 12.60 -8.03 -3.90
CA SER A 63 12.60 -7.88 -5.36
C SER A 63 12.28 -6.45 -5.80
N LEU A 64 11.49 -5.71 -5.02
CA LEU A 64 11.19 -4.30 -5.25
C LEU A 64 12.25 -3.34 -4.67
N GLY A 65 13.36 -3.86 -4.16
CA GLY A 65 14.47 -3.07 -3.63
C GLY A 65 14.24 -2.52 -2.22
N ALA A 66 13.33 -3.10 -1.44
CA ALA A 66 13.11 -2.69 -0.06
C ALA A 66 14.36 -2.89 0.79
N ARG A 67 14.65 -1.89 1.63
CA ARG A 67 15.70 -1.93 2.63
C ARG A 67 15.13 -2.41 3.94
N PHE A 68 15.70 -3.49 4.46
CA PHE A 68 15.31 -4.06 5.74
C PHE A 68 16.22 -3.54 6.85
N SER A 69 15.66 -3.17 7.99
CA SER A 69 16.39 -2.66 9.15
C SER A 69 15.76 -3.25 10.42
N SER A 70 16.56 -3.93 11.22
CA SER A 70 16.10 -4.46 12.50
C SER A 70 15.76 -3.33 13.46
N LEU A 71 14.57 -3.36 14.04
CA LEU A 71 14.12 -2.44 15.07
C LEU A 71 14.54 -3.01 16.43
N LYS A 72 15.53 -2.37 17.07
CA LYS A 72 16.01 -2.73 18.40
C LYS A 72 15.82 -1.56 19.36
N ASN A 73 15.30 -1.82 20.55
CA ASN A 73 15.28 -0.85 21.64
C ASN A 73 16.07 -1.42 22.81
N GLY A 74 17.35 -1.03 22.92
CA GLY A 74 18.30 -1.64 23.86
C GLY A 74 18.50 -3.12 23.57
N THR A 75 18.15 -3.99 24.53
CA THR A 75 18.24 -5.45 24.41
C THR A 75 17.02 -6.11 23.78
N GLN A 76 15.93 -5.36 23.56
CA GLN A 76 14.69 -5.91 23.01
C GLN A 76 14.69 -5.80 21.48
N ASN A 77 14.44 -6.92 20.80
CA ASN A 77 14.16 -6.96 19.37
C ASN A 77 12.67 -6.68 19.16
N LEU A 78 12.33 -5.51 18.62
CA LEU A 78 10.94 -5.15 18.32
C LEU A 78 10.47 -5.71 16.97
N GLY A 79 11.41 -6.16 16.14
CA GLY A 79 11.13 -6.78 14.84
C GLY A 79 11.96 -6.15 13.73
N GLU A 80 11.39 -6.02 12.55
CA GLU A 80 12.08 -5.56 11.34
C GLU A 80 11.24 -4.52 10.61
N ALA A 81 11.83 -3.42 10.16
CA ALA A 81 11.19 -2.48 9.26
C ALA A 81 11.70 -2.72 7.84
N ALA A 82 10.81 -2.84 6.87
CA ALA A 82 11.15 -2.75 5.46
C ALA A 82 10.69 -1.40 4.90
N ILE A 83 11.64 -0.65 4.38
CA ILE A 83 11.40 0.61 3.69
C ILE A 83 11.55 0.33 2.20
N LEU A 84 10.41 0.32 1.52
CA LEU A 84 10.33 0.27 0.08
C LEU A 84 10.59 1.68 -0.46
N PRO A 85 11.64 1.89 -1.28
CA PRO A 85 11.84 3.17 -1.92
C PRO A 85 10.57 3.53 -2.69
N SER A 86 10.08 4.75 -2.50
CA SER A 86 8.99 5.26 -3.31
C SER A 86 9.42 5.16 -4.77
N ALA A 87 8.56 4.72 -5.68
CA ALA A 87 8.80 4.78 -7.13
C ALA A 87 8.80 6.24 -7.66
N GLY A 88 9.30 7.19 -6.85
CA GLY A 88 9.06 8.62 -6.94
C GLY A 88 7.74 9.03 -6.30
N PRO A 89 7.54 10.34 -6.04
CA PRO A 89 6.19 10.85 -5.80
C PRO A 89 5.30 10.29 -6.89
N LEU A 90 4.11 9.76 -6.55
CA LEU A 90 3.10 9.43 -7.55
C LEU A 90 3.06 10.59 -8.51
N THR A 91 3.58 10.39 -9.72
CA THR A 91 3.62 11.45 -10.71
C THR A 91 2.18 11.89 -10.91
N LEU A 92 1.94 13.13 -11.35
CA LEU A 92 0.57 13.55 -11.67
C LEU A 92 -0.12 12.50 -12.54
N ALA A 93 0.63 11.87 -13.45
CA ALA A 93 0.20 10.74 -14.27
C ALA A 93 -0.25 9.50 -13.47
N GLU A 94 0.44 9.09 -12.40
CA GLU A 94 0.04 7.91 -11.61
C GLU A 94 -1.16 8.20 -10.70
N ARG A 95 -1.24 9.41 -10.12
CA ARG A 95 -2.46 9.83 -9.40
C ARG A 95 -3.67 9.89 -10.33
N GLU A 96 -3.46 10.41 -11.53
CA GLU A 96 -4.46 10.51 -12.57
C GLU A 96 -4.91 9.13 -13.05
N ARG A 97 -3.98 8.20 -13.24
CA ARG A 97 -4.27 6.80 -13.54
C ARG A 97 -5.10 6.14 -12.45
N GLN A 98 -4.76 6.37 -11.17
CA GLN A 98 -5.53 5.83 -10.05
C GLN A 98 -6.95 6.40 -10.02
N ALA A 99 -7.11 7.72 -10.16
CA ALA A 99 -8.42 8.36 -10.19
C ALA A 99 -9.30 7.85 -11.35
N ILE A 100 -8.69 7.63 -12.52
CA ILE A 100 -9.36 7.03 -13.67
C ILE A 100 -9.80 5.60 -13.36
N THR A 101 -8.91 4.79 -12.78
CA THR A 101 -9.17 3.38 -12.46
C THR A 101 -10.29 3.23 -11.43
N ASP A 102 -10.22 3.97 -10.32
CA ASP A 102 -11.22 3.94 -9.25
C ASP A 102 -12.60 4.34 -9.79
N THR A 103 -12.65 5.40 -10.61
CA THR A 103 -13.91 5.86 -11.19
C THR A 103 -14.46 4.88 -12.21
N LEU A 104 -13.60 4.20 -12.99
CA LEU A 104 -14.00 3.22 -13.99
C LEU A 104 -14.53 1.93 -13.34
N GLN A 105 -13.96 1.50 -12.21
CA GLN A 105 -14.52 0.43 -11.40
C GLN A 105 -15.89 0.81 -10.81
N GLY A 106 -16.02 2.04 -10.29
CA GLY A 106 -17.28 2.54 -9.71
C GLY A 106 -18.41 2.80 -10.73
N THR A 107 -18.13 2.77 -12.03
CA THR A 107 -19.13 2.91 -13.10
C THR A 107 -19.31 1.64 -13.92
N SER A 108 -18.75 0.51 -13.47
CA SER A 108 -18.77 -0.77 -14.18
C SER A 108 -18.23 -0.68 -15.62
N GLY A 109 -17.22 0.15 -15.86
CA GLY A 109 -16.60 0.30 -17.18
C GLY A 109 -17.30 1.27 -18.14
N LYS A 110 -18.34 2.00 -17.69
CA LYS A 110 -19.05 2.98 -18.54
C LYS A 110 -18.21 4.24 -18.76
N LEU A 111 -17.43 4.26 -19.83
CA LEU A 111 -16.52 5.37 -20.20
C LEU A 111 -17.18 6.76 -20.21
N ALA A 112 -18.42 6.87 -20.72
CA ALA A 112 -19.13 8.14 -20.77
C ALA A 112 -19.48 8.66 -19.37
N GLU A 113 -19.86 7.76 -18.47
CA GLU A 113 -20.17 8.07 -17.08
C GLU A 113 -18.89 8.37 -16.28
N THR A 114 -17.82 7.60 -16.52
CA THR A 114 -16.49 7.86 -15.94
C THR A 114 -15.96 9.23 -16.32
N ALA A 115 -16.04 9.61 -17.61
CA ALA A 115 -15.62 10.91 -18.09
C ALA A 115 -16.41 12.06 -17.43
N ARG A 116 -17.74 11.91 -17.33
CA ARG A 116 -18.61 12.87 -16.62
C ARG A 116 -18.24 13.02 -15.16
N ARG A 117 -18.00 11.92 -14.45
CA ARG A 117 -17.62 11.93 -13.03
C ARG A 117 -16.24 12.52 -12.77
N LEU A 118 -15.30 12.33 -13.70
CA LEU A 118 -13.96 12.92 -13.64
C LEU A 118 -13.92 14.38 -14.10
N GLY A 119 -15.01 14.92 -14.67
CA GLY A 119 -15.05 16.28 -15.20
C GLY A 119 -14.19 16.51 -16.44
N ILE A 120 -13.83 15.44 -17.16
CA ILE A 120 -13.00 15.50 -18.37
C ILE A 120 -13.78 15.04 -19.60
N SER A 121 -13.33 15.46 -20.79
CA SER A 121 -13.95 15.00 -22.03
C SER A 121 -13.70 13.49 -22.26
N ARG A 122 -14.63 12.82 -22.94
CA ARG A 122 -14.49 11.40 -23.32
C ARG A 122 -13.22 11.16 -24.15
N THR A 123 -12.83 12.11 -25.00
CA THR A 123 -11.62 12.03 -25.85
C THR A 123 -10.34 12.19 -25.02
N THR A 124 -10.36 13.01 -23.97
CA THR A 124 -9.26 13.12 -22.99
C THR A 124 -9.10 11.82 -22.20
N LEU A 125 -10.20 11.25 -21.71
CA LEU A 125 -10.18 9.96 -21.01
C LEU A 125 -9.62 8.85 -21.90
N TRP A 126 -10.05 8.77 -23.17
CA TRP A 126 -9.56 7.78 -24.11
C TRP A 126 -8.07 7.93 -24.43
N ARG A 127 -7.58 9.17 -24.63
CA ARG A 127 -6.15 9.46 -24.81
C ARG A 127 -5.32 9.02 -23.61
N ARG A 128 -5.80 9.26 -22.39
CA ARG A 128 -5.14 8.84 -21.14
C ARG A 128 -5.11 7.31 -21.01
N LEU A 129 -6.23 6.64 -21.26
CA LEU A 129 -6.30 5.16 -21.25
C LEU A 129 -5.37 4.53 -22.29
N LYS A 130 -5.28 5.12 -23.49
CA LYS A 130 -4.32 4.74 -24.55
C LYS A 130 -2.86 4.94 -24.12
N ALA A 131 -2.57 6.01 -23.38
CA ALA A 131 -1.22 6.30 -22.89
C ALA A 131 -0.79 5.39 -21.73
N TYR A 132 -1.73 4.75 -21.02
CA TYR A 132 -1.47 3.85 -19.91
C TYR A 132 -1.40 2.35 -20.29
N ASP A 133 -1.27 2.03 -21.58
CA ASP A 133 -1.10 0.66 -22.09
C ASP A 133 -2.20 -0.33 -21.63
N MET A 134 -3.45 0.14 -21.55
CA MET A 134 -4.63 -0.72 -21.40
C MET A 134 -5.03 -1.26 -22.78
N ASP A 135 -4.13 -1.95 -23.48
CA ASP A 135 -4.29 -2.35 -24.89
C ASP A 135 -5.38 -3.44 -25.10
N GLY A 136 -6.03 -3.90 -24.03
CA GLY A 136 -7.08 -4.92 -24.07
C GLY A 136 -8.52 -4.43 -23.87
N PHE A 137 -8.77 -3.15 -23.56
CA PHE A 137 -10.13 -2.69 -23.26
C PHE A 137 -10.94 -2.42 -24.54
N ARG A 138 -11.72 -3.42 -24.98
CA ARG A 138 -12.79 -3.20 -25.97
C ARG A 138 -13.95 -2.48 -25.29
N PRO A 139 -14.27 -1.22 -25.64
CA PRO A 139 -15.47 -0.58 -25.13
C PRO A 139 -16.69 -1.35 -25.62
N THR A 140 -17.45 -1.93 -24.71
CA THR A 140 -18.80 -2.40 -25.03
C THR A 140 -19.66 -1.15 -25.20
N ALA A 141 -20.19 -0.99 -26.42
CA ALA A 141 -21.06 0.12 -26.81
C ALA A 141 -22.38 0.10 -26.05
#